data_AF-A0A7W9XNU2-F1
#
_entry.id   AF-A0A7W9XNU2-F1
#
_cell.length_a   1.000
_cell.length_b   1.000
_cell.length_c   1.000
_cell.angle_alpha   90.00
_cell.angle_beta   90.00
_cell.angle_gamma   90.00
#
_symmetry.space_group_name_H-M   'P 1'
#
loop_
_entity.id
_entity.type
_entity.pdbx_description
1 polymer ?
#
loop_
_entity_poly.entity_id
_entity_poly.type
_entity_poly.pdbx_seq_one_letter_code
_entity_poly.pdbx_strand_id
1 'polypeptide(L)'
;MKYKLGDFVRFVDEKMEGFVTRIIDDQMIGVTGEDEFEIPVLASKVTTVHGYESAGTKTAVADDKPIALGEFEEKGIYIGVIADAKASSVVHFYLINNTSFQLLAALTTEKQQVFKGEFAAAVGPKSEAKMYSAQLADLQLWPRFIFNVIYSTKQNIEPPAPLIINEKFKAKDFSTTKKAIPLLTEPGWMIRLDEPEMVIDAQKLKESFFKSPEEKTVIDKPASEVDLHIEKLRDDYQFLQSSEMLNIQMAHFHKALDAAIVHQLPDVVFIHGAGNGTLRHELHKVLSKHPKVQTFMDARKEKFGYGATKVILK
;
A
#
# COMPACT_ATOMS: atom_id res chain seq x y z
N MET A 1 -28.06 20.47 -19.29
CA MET A 1 -28.85 19.78 -20.33
C MET A 1 -30.12 19.18 -19.72
N LYS A 2 -31.27 19.34 -20.39
CA LYS A 2 -32.61 18.94 -19.89
C LYS A 2 -32.97 17.46 -20.19
N TYR A 3 -32.38 16.88 -21.23
CA TYR A 3 -32.65 15.51 -21.70
C TYR A 3 -31.36 14.68 -21.77
N LYS A 4 -31.49 13.35 -21.68
CA LYS A 4 -30.41 12.36 -21.79
C LYS A 4 -30.69 11.39 -22.95
N LEU A 5 -29.64 10.77 -23.45
CA LEU A 5 -29.78 9.65 -24.40
C LEU A 5 -30.63 8.54 -23.78
N GLY A 6 -31.61 8.06 -24.54
CA GLY A 6 -32.58 7.04 -24.10
C GLY A 6 -33.84 7.59 -23.42
N ASP A 7 -33.97 8.91 -23.22
CA ASP A 7 -35.21 9.50 -22.71
C ASP A 7 -36.34 9.31 -23.75
N PHE A 8 -37.50 8.84 -23.30
CA PHE A 8 -38.71 8.78 -24.13
C PHE A 8 -39.43 10.13 -24.11
N VAL A 9 -39.56 10.75 -25.27
CA VAL A 9 -40.08 12.10 -25.44
C VAL A 9 -41.21 12.15 -26.44
N ARG A 10 -42.15 13.07 -26.21
CA ARG A 10 -43.23 13.42 -27.13
C ARG A 10 -42.99 14.80 -27.71
N PHE A 11 -43.24 14.95 -29.00
CA PHE A 11 -43.17 16.23 -29.69
C PHE A 11 -44.34 17.12 -29.23
N VAL A 12 -44.07 18.39 -28.98
CA VAL A 12 -45.10 19.32 -28.46
C VAL A 12 -46.12 19.67 -29.55
N ASP A 13 -45.64 19.81 -30.79
CA ASP A 13 -46.46 20.28 -31.92
C ASP A 13 -46.99 19.13 -32.80
N GLU A 14 -46.48 17.91 -32.60
CA GLU A 14 -46.78 16.75 -33.45
C GLU A 14 -47.21 15.55 -32.60
N LYS A 15 -48.08 14.69 -33.16
CA LYS A 15 -48.46 13.42 -32.52
C LYS A 15 -47.39 12.34 -32.76
N MET A 16 -46.16 12.69 -32.44
CA MET A 16 -45.00 11.82 -32.59
C MET A 16 -44.33 11.62 -31.25
N GLU A 17 -43.82 10.41 -31.06
CA GLU A 17 -43.10 9.98 -29.88
C GLU A 17 -41.87 9.22 -30.33
N GLY A 18 -40.83 9.25 -29.50
CA GLY A 18 -39.61 8.56 -29.81
C GLY A 18 -38.60 8.66 -28.68
N PHE A 19 -37.45 8.06 -28.91
CA PHE A 19 -36.34 8.12 -27.98
C PHE A 19 -35.32 9.15 -28.41
N VAL A 20 -34.76 9.87 -27.45
CA VAL A 20 -33.58 10.71 -27.70
C VAL A 20 -32.40 9.79 -28.03
N THR A 21 -32.02 9.72 -29.29
CA THR A 21 -30.95 8.86 -29.82
C THR A 21 -29.64 9.61 -30.03
N ARG A 22 -29.69 10.96 -30.07
CA ARG A 22 -28.49 11.79 -30.20
C ARG A 22 -28.64 13.12 -29.45
N ILE A 23 -27.56 13.59 -28.82
CA ILE A 23 -27.44 14.96 -28.32
C ILE A 23 -26.54 15.71 -29.31
N ILE A 24 -27.11 16.66 -30.05
CA ILE A 24 -26.37 17.43 -31.06
C ILE A 24 -25.67 18.61 -30.36
N ASP A 25 -26.43 19.37 -29.56
CA ASP A 25 -25.94 20.44 -28.71
C ASP A 25 -26.90 20.69 -27.51
N ASP A 26 -26.71 21.78 -26.77
CA ASP A 26 -27.55 22.13 -25.60
C ASP A 26 -29.01 22.43 -25.95
N GLN A 27 -29.30 22.78 -27.21
CA GLN A 27 -30.62 23.20 -27.70
C GLN A 27 -31.26 22.21 -28.66
N MET A 28 -30.48 21.34 -29.31
CA MET A 28 -30.93 20.42 -30.35
C MET A 28 -30.58 18.96 -30.01
N ILE A 29 -31.57 18.09 -30.18
CA ILE A 29 -31.47 16.65 -29.92
C ILE A 29 -32.02 15.88 -31.13
N GLY A 30 -31.50 14.68 -31.38
CA GLY A 30 -32.06 13.73 -32.33
C GLY A 30 -33.06 12.82 -31.62
N VAL A 31 -34.27 12.70 -32.16
CA VAL A 31 -35.32 11.81 -31.66
C VAL A 31 -35.68 10.81 -32.75
N THR A 32 -35.64 9.52 -32.42
CA THR A 32 -36.01 8.44 -33.35
C THR A 32 -37.31 7.79 -32.88
N GLY A 33 -38.29 7.74 -33.79
CA GLY A 33 -39.60 7.10 -33.58
C GLY A 33 -39.63 5.64 -34.04
N GLU A 34 -40.82 5.14 -34.33
CA GLU A 34 -41.05 3.76 -34.82
C GLU A 34 -40.54 3.53 -36.25
N ASP A 35 -40.36 4.60 -37.02
CA ASP A 35 -39.90 4.57 -38.41
C ASP A 35 -38.38 4.46 -38.55
N GLU A 36 -37.66 4.32 -37.43
CA GLU A 36 -36.19 4.26 -37.31
C GLU A 36 -35.45 5.46 -37.93
N PHE A 37 -36.16 6.55 -38.24
CA PHE A 37 -35.56 7.76 -38.78
C PHE A 37 -35.24 8.74 -37.63
N GLU A 38 -34.01 9.26 -37.60
CA GLU A 38 -33.62 10.26 -36.60
C GLU A 38 -34.04 11.67 -37.05
N ILE A 39 -34.91 12.30 -36.25
CA ILE A 39 -35.40 13.66 -36.50
C ILE A 39 -34.69 14.62 -35.53
N PRO A 40 -33.89 15.57 -36.04
CA PRO A 40 -33.31 16.61 -35.21
C PRO A 40 -34.39 17.64 -34.81
N VAL A 41 -34.57 17.82 -33.51
CA VAL A 41 -35.55 18.74 -32.93
C VAL A 41 -34.98 19.58 -31.80
N LEU A 42 -35.56 20.76 -31.61
CA LEU A 42 -35.21 21.61 -30.47
C LEU A 42 -35.70 20.96 -29.17
N ALA A 43 -34.85 20.99 -28.15
CA ALA A 43 -35.16 20.52 -26.80
C ALA A 43 -36.40 21.21 -26.20
N SER A 44 -36.71 22.43 -26.62
CA SER A 44 -37.92 23.17 -26.23
C SER A 44 -39.21 22.65 -26.89
N LYS A 45 -39.09 21.89 -27.98
CA LYS A 45 -40.20 21.35 -28.78
C LYS A 45 -40.54 19.90 -28.45
N VAL A 46 -39.91 19.35 -27.42
CA VAL A 46 -40.20 18.02 -26.89
C VAL A 46 -40.48 18.09 -25.39
N THR A 47 -41.20 17.10 -24.88
CA THR A 47 -41.44 16.91 -23.45
C THR A 47 -41.20 15.46 -23.05
N THR A 48 -40.68 15.22 -21.85
CA THR A 48 -40.55 13.87 -21.29
C THR A 48 -41.92 13.26 -21.06
N VAL A 49 -42.10 12.01 -21.46
CA VAL A 49 -43.30 11.23 -21.14
C VAL A 49 -42.98 10.37 -19.92
N HIS A 50 -43.44 10.83 -18.74
CA HIS A 50 -43.27 10.08 -17.49
C HIS A 50 -44.22 8.87 -17.48
N GLY A 51 -43.67 7.66 -17.43
CA GLY A 51 -44.45 6.41 -17.41
C GLY A 51 -44.15 5.45 -18.56
N TYR A 52 -43.29 5.82 -19.51
CA TYR A 52 -42.72 4.85 -20.43
C TYR A 52 -41.66 4.02 -19.68
N GLU A 53 -42.08 2.88 -19.14
CA GLU A 53 -41.18 1.85 -18.62
C GLU A 53 -40.82 0.91 -19.76
N SER A 54 -39.60 1.04 -20.30
CA SER A 54 -39.04 -0.01 -21.13
C SER A 54 -39.01 -1.30 -20.31
N ALA A 55 -39.49 -2.41 -20.89
CA ALA A 55 -39.53 -3.72 -20.24
C ALA A 55 -38.11 -4.20 -19.94
N GLY A 56 -37.52 -3.74 -18.83
CA GLY A 56 -36.14 -4.05 -18.43
C GLY A 56 -35.49 -3.10 -17.44
N THR A 57 -35.96 -1.86 -17.28
CA THR A 57 -35.20 -0.84 -16.52
C THR A 57 -35.77 -0.61 -15.12
N LYS A 58 -35.68 -1.63 -14.25
CA LYS A 58 -35.66 -1.37 -12.80
C LYS A 58 -34.25 -0.95 -12.39
N THR A 59 -33.85 0.28 -12.73
CA THR A 59 -32.66 0.87 -12.11
C THR A 59 -33.13 1.59 -10.85
N ALA A 60 -32.78 1.02 -9.70
CA ALA A 60 -32.91 1.71 -8.42
C ALA A 60 -32.19 3.05 -8.54
N VAL A 61 -32.95 4.13 -8.47
CA VAL A 61 -32.44 5.49 -8.37
C VAL A 61 -31.77 5.56 -6.99
N ALA A 62 -30.47 5.29 -6.94
CA ALA A 62 -29.70 5.47 -5.72
C ALA A 62 -29.63 6.98 -5.42
N ASP A 63 -30.14 7.35 -4.25
CA ASP A 63 -30.21 8.72 -3.74
C ASP A 63 -28.92 9.50 -4.01
N ASP A 64 -29.06 10.59 -4.77
CA ASP A 64 -28.01 11.58 -4.98
C ASP A 64 -27.93 12.46 -3.73
N LYS A 65 -27.33 11.93 -2.66
CA LYS A 65 -26.85 12.80 -1.58
C LYS A 65 -25.66 13.58 -2.11
N PRO A 66 -25.63 14.92 -1.95
CA PRO A 66 -24.47 15.72 -2.32
C PRO A 66 -23.26 15.18 -1.55
N ILE A 67 -22.23 14.73 -2.28
CA ILE A 67 -20.94 14.38 -1.69
C ILE A 67 -20.40 15.66 -1.06
N ALA A 68 -20.16 15.63 0.25
CA ALA A 68 -19.59 16.75 0.98
C ALA A 68 -18.29 17.21 0.32
N LEU A 69 -18.08 18.53 0.26
CA LEU A 69 -16.85 19.20 -0.21
C LEU A 69 -15.65 18.90 0.71
N GLY A 70 -15.24 17.63 0.79
CA GLY A 70 -13.96 17.18 1.36
C GLY A 70 -12.98 16.80 0.25
N GLU A 71 -11.69 16.66 0.59
CA GLU A 71 -10.70 16.11 -0.34
C GLU A 71 -11.14 14.72 -0.83
N PHE A 72 -11.00 14.48 -2.14
CA PHE A 72 -11.34 13.19 -2.73
C PHE A 72 -10.25 12.18 -2.39
N GLU A 73 -10.58 11.18 -1.57
CA GLU A 73 -9.63 10.15 -1.16
C GLU A 73 -9.65 8.97 -2.14
N GLU A 74 -8.57 8.81 -2.89
CA GLU A 74 -8.46 7.74 -3.89
C GLU A 74 -8.04 6.39 -3.31
N LYS A 75 -7.43 6.40 -2.13
CA LYS A 75 -6.79 5.24 -1.50
C LYS A 75 -7.30 5.01 -0.08
N GLY A 76 -7.27 3.75 0.35
CA GLY A 76 -7.70 3.32 1.68
C GLY A 76 -8.76 2.23 1.66
N ILE A 77 -8.49 1.15 0.92
CA ILE A 77 -9.35 -0.04 0.97
C ILE A 77 -8.69 -1.07 1.88
N TYR A 78 -9.41 -1.53 2.89
CA TYR A 78 -8.89 -2.46 3.88
C TYR A 78 -9.83 -3.64 4.09
N ILE A 79 -9.25 -4.76 4.52
CA ILE A 79 -9.98 -5.82 5.20
C ILE A 79 -9.77 -5.65 6.70
N GLY A 80 -10.87 -5.41 7.40
CA GLY A 80 -10.95 -5.45 8.85
C GLY A 80 -11.35 -6.85 9.31
N VAL A 81 -10.57 -7.46 10.20
CA VAL A 81 -10.89 -8.74 10.82
C VAL A 81 -11.10 -8.52 12.32
N ILE A 82 -12.35 -8.64 12.77
CA ILE A 82 -12.73 -8.46 14.17
C ILE A 82 -13.18 -9.79 14.77
N ALA A 83 -12.90 -10.02 16.05
CA ALA A 83 -13.46 -11.17 16.75
C ALA A 83 -14.93 -10.89 17.13
N ASP A 84 -15.78 -11.90 17.11
CA ASP A 84 -17.15 -11.76 17.59
C ASP A 84 -17.17 -11.51 19.11
N ALA A 85 -17.99 -10.56 19.55
CA ALA A 85 -18.06 -10.14 20.95
C ALA A 85 -18.58 -11.24 21.88
N LYS A 86 -19.39 -12.18 21.37
CA LYS A 86 -19.96 -13.30 22.14
C LYS A 86 -19.15 -14.58 21.96
N ALA A 87 -18.51 -14.76 20.80
CA ALA A 87 -17.69 -15.91 20.48
C ALA A 87 -16.31 -15.47 19.95
N SER A 88 -15.38 -15.21 20.86
CA SER A 88 -14.03 -14.71 20.53
C SER A 88 -13.20 -15.60 19.59
N SER A 89 -13.61 -16.85 19.41
CA SER A 89 -13.01 -17.81 18.47
C SER A 89 -13.50 -17.65 17.03
N VAL A 90 -14.64 -16.97 16.82
CA VAL A 90 -15.16 -16.60 15.51
C VAL A 90 -14.65 -15.21 15.16
N VAL A 91 -14.19 -15.04 13.92
CA VAL A 91 -13.82 -13.73 13.37
C VAL A 91 -14.70 -13.38 12.19
N HIS A 92 -14.87 -12.08 11.99
CA HIS A 92 -15.66 -11.49 10.92
C HIS A 92 -14.79 -10.59 10.05
N PHE A 93 -14.92 -10.77 8.74
CA PHE A 93 -14.23 -9.99 7.73
C PHE A 93 -15.14 -8.88 7.26
N TYR A 94 -14.62 -7.67 7.25
CA TYR A 94 -15.30 -6.47 6.77
C TYR A 94 -14.45 -5.83 5.67
N LEU A 95 -15.07 -5.48 4.55
CA LEU A 95 -14.49 -4.50 3.63
C LEU A 95 -14.67 -3.13 4.27
N ILE A 96 -13.58 -2.38 4.41
CA ILE A 96 -13.58 -1.00 4.88
C ILE A 96 -13.22 -0.12 3.69
N ASN A 97 -14.17 0.69 3.26
CA ASN A 97 -13.97 1.67 2.21
C ASN A 97 -13.74 3.06 2.80
N ASN A 98 -12.48 3.44 2.99
CA ASN A 98 -12.15 4.82 3.37
C ASN A 98 -12.02 5.75 2.15
N THR A 99 -12.22 5.26 0.92
CA THR A 99 -12.13 6.09 -0.28
C THR A 99 -13.40 6.91 -0.50
N SER A 100 -13.32 7.87 -1.42
CA SER A 100 -14.46 8.63 -1.93
C SER A 100 -15.18 7.93 -3.09
N PHE A 101 -14.72 6.74 -3.51
CA PHE A 101 -15.35 5.94 -4.56
C PHE A 101 -16.53 5.10 -4.02
N GLN A 102 -17.54 4.91 -4.86
CA GLN A 102 -18.46 3.79 -4.76
C GLN A 102 -17.70 2.53 -5.21
N LEU A 103 -17.73 1.47 -4.41
CA LEU A 103 -17.09 0.20 -4.77
C LEU A 103 -18.13 -0.84 -5.18
N LEU A 104 -17.85 -1.60 -6.23
CA LEU A 104 -18.51 -2.87 -6.49
C LEU A 104 -17.53 -3.96 -6.08
N ALA A 105 -17.84 -4.66 -5.00
CA ALA A 105 -16.94 -5.61 -4.37
C ALA A 105 -17.52 -7.02 -4.34
N ALA A 106 -16.67 -8.00 -4.61
CA ALA A 106 -16.99 -9.41 -4.47
C ALA A 106 -15.87 -10.17 -3.76
N LEU A 107 -16.25 -11.19 -2.99
CA LEU A 107 -15.33 -12.17 -2.43
C LEU A 107 -15.70 -13.57 -2.86
N THR A 108 -14.72 -14.26 -3.40
CA THR A 108 -14.78 -15.69 -3.71
C THR A 108 -13.78 -16.44 -2.85
N THR A 109 -14.19 -17.56 -2.28
CA THR A 109 -13.30 -18.50 -1.61
C THR A 109 -12.94 -19.64 -2.54
N GLU A 110 -11.68 -20.07 -2.52
CA GLU A 110 -11.20 -21.24 -3.25
C GLU A 110 -10.62 -22.27 -2.29
N LYS A 111 -11.10 -23.51 -2.36
CA LYS A 111 -10.53 -24.66 -1.65
C LYS A 111 -10.43 -25.84 -2.62
N GLN A 112 -9.21 -26.31 -2.86
CA GLN A 112 -8.96 -27.45 -3.77
C GLN A 112 -9.61 -27.27 -5.15
N GLN A 113 -9.46 -26.09 -5.76
CA GLN A 113 -10.04 -25.72 -7.07
C GLN A 113 -11.57 -25.66 -7.10
N VAL A 114 -12.24 -25.74 -5.95
CA VAL A 114 -13.66 -25.45 -5.82
C VAL A 114 -13.83 -24.00 -5.39
N PHE A 115 -14.60 -23.24 -6.17
CA PHE A 115 -14.83 -21.81 -5.96
C PHE A 115 -16.24 -21.56 -5.42
N LYS A 116 -16.38 -20.64 -4.46
CA LYS A 116 -17.67 -20.21 -3.92
C LYS A 116 -17.69 -18.69 -3.74
N GLY A 117 -18.68 -18.03 -4.33
CA GLY A 117 -18.95 -16.62 -4.06
C GLY A 117 -19.54 -16.46 -2.65
N GLU A 118 -18.82 -15.78 -1.76
CA GLU A 118 -19.24 -15.53 -0.38
C GLU A 118 -19.92 -14.16 -0.23
N PHE A 119 -19.55 -13.19 -1.06
CA PHE A 119 -20.06 -11.82 -1.00
C PHE A 119 -20.06 -11.17 -2.38
N ALA A 120 -21.08 -10.37 -2.67
CA ALA A 120 -21.14 -9.47 -3.83
C ALA A 120 -22.09 -8.32 -3.51
N ALA A 121 -21.58 -7.09 -3.44
CA ALA A 121 -22.42 -5.91 -3.17
C ALA A 121 -21.73 -4.61 -3.59
N ALA A 122 -22.54 -3.54 -3.70
CA ALA A 122 -22.04 -2.17 -3.72
C ALA A 122 -21.70 -1.73 -2.30
N VAL A 123 -20.55 -1.09 -2.11
CA VAL A 123 -20.09 -0.53 -0.83
C VAL A 123 -19.85 0.96 -1.01
N GLY A 124 -20.55 1.75 -0.21
CA GLY A 124 -20.56 3.21 -0.25
C GLY A 124 -19.19 3.82 0.03
N PRO A 125 -18.96 5.07 -0.42
CA PRO A 125 -17.84 5.87 0.08
C PRO A 125 -17.90 5.98 1.60
N LYS A 126 -16.74 5.93 2.27
CA LYS A 126 -16.64 6.08 3.74
C LYS A 126 -17.55 5.12 4.52
N SER A 127 -17.71 3.90 4.03
CA SER A 127 -18.55 2.87 4.64
C SER A 127 -17.87 1.51 4.70
N GLU A 128 -18.53 0.58 5.39
CA GLU A 128 -18.07 -0.78 5.61
C GLU A 128 -19.12 -1.81 5.21
N ALA A 129 -18.68 -3.03 4.92
CA ALA A 129 -19.57 -4.16 4.64
C ALA A 129 -18.99 -5.47 5.17
N LYS A 130 -19.79 -6.22 5.94
CA LYS A 130 -19.42 -7.57 6.40
C LYS A 130 -19.44 -8.53 5.21
N MET A 131 -18.34 -9.23 4.98
CA MET A 131 -18.17 -10.10 3.82
C MET A 131 -18.17 -11.58 4.17
N TYR A 132 -17.56 -11.95 5.29
CA TYR A 132 -17.31 -13.34 5.62
C TYR A 132 -17.15 -13.57 7.12
N SER A 133 -17.27 -14.80 7.57
CA SER A 133 -17.04 -15.22 8.95
C SER A 133 -16.33 -16.56 8.99
N ALA A 134 -15.38 -16.72 9.90
CA ALA A 134 -14.58 -17.93 10.01
C ALA A 134 -14.16 -18.22 11.45
N GLN A 135 -13.88 -19.48 11.75
CA GLN A 135 -13.29 -19.89 13.02
C GLN A 135 -11.78 -19.64 12.98
N LEU A 136 -11.25 -18.84 13.90
CA LEU A 136 -9.82 -18.49 13.94
C LEU A 136 -8.94 -19.70 14.25
N ALA A 137 -9.44 -20.66 15.02
CA ALA A 137 -8.74 -21.92 15.31
C ALA A 137 -8.46 -22.75 14.03
N ASP A 138 -9.31 -22.60 13.00
CA ASP A 138 -9.21 -23.33 11.74
C ASP A 138 -8.42 -22.57 10.68
N LEU A 139 -7.60 -21.58 11.06
CA LEU A 139 -6.83 -20.74 10.14
C LEU A 139 -6.05 -21.55 9.09
N GLN A 140 -5.48 -22.69 9.47
CA GLN A 140 -4.74 -23.56 8.54
C GLN A 140 -5.64 -24.19 7.46
N LEU A 141 -6.93 -24.33 7.74
CA LEU A 141 -7.95 -24.91 6.85
C LEU A 141 -8.70 -23.85 6.04
N TRP A 142 -8.42 -22.56 6.28
CA TRP A 142 -9.08 -21.47 5.56
C TRP A 142 -8.78 -21.55 4.05
N PRO A 143 -9.79 -21.21 3.22
CA PRO A 143 -9.61 -21.17 1.78
C PRO A 143 -8.66 -20.04 1.36
N ARG A 144 -8.28 -20.04 0.09
CA ARG A 144 -7.73 -18.83 -0.55
C ARG A 144 -8.89 -17.86 -0.77
N PHE A 145 -8.67 -16.59 -0.52
CA PHE A 145 -9.66 -15.52 -0.68
C PHE A 145 -9.31 -14.71 -1.92
N ILE A 146 -10.29 -14.52 -2.80
CA ILE A 146 -10.16 -13.76 -4.04
C ILE A 146 -11.07 -12.55 -3.92
N PHE A 147 -10.48 -11.39 -3.67
CA PHE A 147 -11.16 -10.11 -3.58
C PHE A 147 -11.15 -9.44 -4.94
N ASN A 148 -12.32 -9.05 -5.42
CA ASN A 148 -12.48 -8.25 -6.63
C ASN A 148 -13.15 -6.94 -6.26
N VAL A 149 -12.53 -5.82 -6.59
CA VAL A 149 -13.10 -4.49 -6.31
C VAL A 149 -12.97 -3.61 -7.55
N ILE A 150 -14.09 -3.00 -7.94
CA ILE A 150 -14.17 -2.03 -9.04
C ILE A 150 -14.63 -0.70 -8.47
N TYR A 151 -14.04 0.38 -8.97
CA TYR A 151 -14.28 1.75 -8.52
C TYR A 151 -15.29 2.46 -9.42
N SER A 152 -16.13 3.31 -8.82
CA SER A 152 -17.07 4.16 -9.54
C SER A 152 -17.22 5.50 -8.85
N THR A 153 -17.30 6.58 -9.62
CA THR A 153 -17.54 7.94 -9.12
C THR A 153 -18.34 8.73 -10.15
N LYS A 154 -19.16 9.68 -9.68
CA LYS A 154 -19.83 10.68 -10.52
C LYS A 154 -18.94 11.91 -10.79
N GLN A 155 -17.81 12.04 -10.08
CA GLN A 155 -16.88 13.14 -10.23
C GLN A 155 -15.96 12.89 -11.44
N ASN A 156 -15.41 13.96 -12.02
CA ASN A 156 -14.46 13.88 -13.14
C ASN A 156 -13.05 13.49 -12.66
N ILE A 157 -12.93 12.27 -12.14
CA ILE A 157 -11.69 11.68 -11.63
C ILE A 157 -11.57 10.30 -12.26
N GLU A 158 -10.39 10.00 -12.83
CA GLU A 158 -10.11 8.71 -13.43
C GLU A 158 -10.09 7.62 -12.34
N PRO A 159 -10.96 6.59 -12.43
CA PRO A 159 -10.94 5.50 -11.47
C PRO A 159 -9.66 4.66 -11.62
N PRO A 160 -9.07 4.16 -10.52
CA PRO A 160 -7.97 3.21 -10.58
C PRO A 160 -8.35 1.91 -11.31
N ALA A 161 -7.33 1.14 -11.71
CA ALA A 161 -7.53 -0.20 -12.23
C ALA A 161 -8.28 -1.09 -11.21
N PRO A 162 -9.14 -2.02 -11.66
CA PRO A 162 -9.80 -2.98 -10.78
C PRO A 162 -8.79 -3.72 -9.90
N LEU A 163 -9.12 -3.81 -8.62
CA LEU A 163 -8.28 -4.47 -7.63
C LEU A 163 -8.67 -5.95 -7.57
N ILE A 164 -7.73 -6.82 -7.94
CA ILE A 164 -7.89 -8.28 -7.88
C ILE A 164 -6.80 -8.84 -6.98
N ILE A 165 -7.18 -9.23 -5.77
CA ILE A 165 -6.24 -9.69 -4.75
C ILE A 165 -6.54 -11.12 -4.39
N ASN A 166 -5.49 -11.92 -4.35
CA ASN A 166 -5.57 -13.33 -4.04
C ASN A 166 -4.80 -13.65 -2.77
N GLU A 167 -5.48 -13.62 -1.64
CA GLU A 167 -4.84 -13.79 -0.34
C GLU A 167 -5.03 -15.18 0.25
N LYS A 168 -3.98 -15.66 0.92
CA LYS A 168 -4.05 -16.84 1.79
C LYS A 168 -3.48 -16.47 3.14
N PHE A 169 -4.38 -16.09 4.05
CA PHE A 169 -4.01 -15.64 5.38
C PHE A 169 -3.28 -16.74 6.17
N LYS A 170 -2.28 -16.31 6.94
CA LYS A 170 -1.40 -17.12 7.78
C LYS A 170 -1.35 -16.53 9.19
N ALA A 171 -0.79 -17.28 10.13
CA ALA A 171 -0.69 -16.85 11.52
C ALA A 171 0.01 -15.49 11.70
N LYS A 172 0.99 -15.16 10.85
CA LYS A 172 1.69 -13.88 10.88
C LYS A 172 0.75 -12.67 10.67
N ASP A 173 -0.30 -12.84 9.87
CA ASP A 173 -1.23 -11.76 9.51
C ASP A 173 -2.14 -11.40 10.71
N PHE A 174 -2.23 -12.32 11.68
CA PHE A 174 -2.98 -12.15 12.93
C PHE A 174 -2.08 -12.06 14.17
N SER A 175 -0.75 -12.06 14.01
CA SER A 175 0.19 -11.97 15.13
C SER A 175 0.44 -10.53 15.62
N THR A 176 0.04 -9.53 14.83
CA THR A 176 0.19 -8.12 15.21
C THR A 176 -0.88 -7.72 16.23
N THR A 177 -0.57 -6.72 17.06
CA THR A 177 -1.54 -6.12 17.98
C THR A 177 -2.77 -5.62 17.22
N LYS A 178 -3.96 -5.91 17.76
CA LYS A 178 -5.23 -5.40 17.23
C LYS A 178 -5.22 -3.87 17.27
N LYS A 179 -5.68 -3.25 16.19
CA LYS A 179 -5.78 -1.80 16.01
C LYS A 179 -7.23 -1.38 16.01
N ALA A 180 -7.50 -0.12 16.32
CA ALA A 180 -8.80 0.48 16.03
C ALA A 180 -9.01 0.48 14.52
N ILE A 181 -10.16 -0.03 14.08
CA ILE A 181 -10.54 -0.05 12.66
C ILE A 181 -11.57 1.07 12.46
N PRO A 182 -11.32 2.03 11.56
CA PRO A 182 -12.32 3.06 11.24
C PRO A 182 -13.67 2.42 10.89
N LEU A 183 -14.76 3.04 11.33
CA LEU A 183 -16.15 2.60 11.11
C LEU A 183 -16.58 1.35 11.92
N LEU A 184 -15.66 0.67 12.61
CA LEU A 184 -15.99 -0.46 13.50
C LEU A 184 -15.74 -0.11 14.96
N THR A 185 -16.60 -0.60 15.86
CA THR A 185 -16.47 -0.37 17.30
C THR A 185 -15.35 -1.20 17.93
N GLU A 186 -15.22 -2.46 17.50
CA GLU A 186 -14.27 -3.40 18.09
C GLU A 186 -12.90 -3.32 17.42
N PRO A 187 -11.80 -3.41 18.19
CA PRO A 187 -10.46 -3.46 17.62
C PRO A 187 -10.23 -4.80 16.90
N GLY A 188 -9.47 -4.76 15.82
CA GLY A 188 -9.20 -5.92 15.00
C GLY A 188 -7.89 -5.84 14.22
N TRP A 189 -7.68 -6.80 13.35
CA TRP A 189 -6.57 -6.77 12.39
C TRP A 189 -7.01 -5.99 11.15
N MET A 190 -6.16 -5.07 10.68
CA MET A 190 -6.45 -4.24 9.52
C MET A 190 -5.39 -4.49 8.46
N ILE A 191 -5.83 -4.99 7.31
CA ILE A 191 -4.97 -5.42 6.20
C ILE A 191 -5.32 -4.55 5.00
N ARG A 192 -4.34 -3.83 4.46
CA ARG A 192 -4.54 -2.93 3.32
C ARG A 192 -4.57 -3.73 2.03
N LEU A 193 -5.57 -3.46 1.18
CA LEU A 193 -5.76 -4.13 -0.10
C LEU A 193 -5.18 -3.32 -1.26
N ASP A 194 -5.35 -2.00 -1.25
CA ASP A 194 -4.97 -1.11 -2.34
C ASP A 194 -3.50 -0.65 -2.30
N GLU A 195 -2.66 -1.35 -1.53
CA GLU A 195 -1.23 -1.12 -1.54
C GLU A 195 -0.62 -1.86 -2.74
N PRO A 196 0.18 -1.19 -3.60
CA PRO A 196 0.80 -1.88 -4.71
C PRO A 196 1.67 -2.99 -4.16
N GLU A 197 1.44 -4.24 -4.61
CA GLU A 197 2.42 -5.30 -4.38
C GLU A 197 3.77 -4.75 -4.81
N MET A 198 4.77 -4.80 -3.93
CA MET A 198 6.15 -4.63 -4.35
C MET A 198 6.37 -5.73 -5.38
N VAL A 199 6.29 -5.36 -6.66
CA VAL A 199 6.61 -6.24 -7.76
C VAL A 199 8.09 -6.53 -7.60
N ILE A 200 8.41 -7.55 -6.80
CA ILE A 200 9.72 -8.18 -6.84
C ILE A 200 9.69 -8.93 -8.16
N ASP A 201 9.96 -8.17 -9.21
CA ASP A 201 9.92 -8.61 -10.58
C ASP A 201 10.79 -9.86 -10.67
N ALA A 202 10.15 -11.01 -10.90
CA ALA A 202 10.84 -12.27 -11.04
C ALA A 202 11.86 -12.20 -12.20
N GLN A 203 11.73 -11.23 -13.13
CA GLN A 203 12.73 -10.93 -14.14
C GLN A 203 13.89 -10.10 -13.59
N LYS A 204 13.70 -9.12 -12.68
CA LYS A 204 14.82 -8.49 -11.95
C LYS A 204 15.53 -9.47 -11.01
N LEU A 205 14.79 -10.41 -10.42
CA LEU A 205 15.34 -11.55 -9.69
C LEU A 205 16.05 -12.54 -10.61
N LYS A 206 15.66 -12.71 -11.88
CA LYS A 206 16.41 -13.56 -12.83
C LYS A 206 17.63 -12.84 -13.40
N GLU A 207 17.54 -11.55 -13.72
CA GLU A 207 18.68 -10.76 -14.19
C GLU A 207 19.76 -10.59 -13.11
N SER A 208 19.39 -10.59 -11.83
CA SER A 208 20.35 -10.67 -10.72
C SER A 208 20.98 -12.06 -10.51
N PHE A 209 20.38 -13.13 -11.06
CA PHE A 209 20.94 -14.49 -11.04
C PHE A 209 21.71 -14.86 -12.32
N PHE A 210 21.45 -14.16 -13.44
CA PHE A 210 22.08 -14.43 -14.74
C PHE A 210 23.17 -13.43 -15.14
N LYS A 211 23.50 -12.44 -14.31
CA LYS A 211 24.84 -11.82 -14.37
C LYS A 211 25.86 -12.81 -13.84
N SER A 212 26.58 -13.45 -14.74
CA SER A 212 27.81 -14.17 -14.40
C SER A 212 28.86 -13.21 -13.81
N PRO A 213 29.76 -13.74 -12.96
CA PRO A 213 30.26 -13.04 -11.79
C PRO A 213 31.48 -12.18 -12.12
N GLU A 214 31.27 -10.88 -12.25
CA GLU A 214 32.35 -9.93 -12.00
C GLU A 214 32.24 -9.47 -10.55
N GLU A 215 33.19 -10.02 -9.80
CA GLU A 215 33.49 -9.80 -8.40
C GLU A 215 32.33 -10.05 -7.44
N LYS A 216 32.32 -11.28 -6.92
CA LYS A 216 32.04 -11.49 -5.50
C LYS A 216 32.74 -10.37 -4.74
N THR A 217 32.00 -9.39 -4.24
CA THR A 217 32.26 -8.96 -2.87
C THR A 217 31.93 -10.19 -2.05
N VAL A 218 32.93 -11.07 -1.95
CA VAL A 218 33.17 -11.81 -0.74
C VAL A 218 32.87 -10.77 0.33
N ILE A 219 31.88 -11.02 1.19
CA ILE A 219 31.91 -10.39 2.49
C ILE A 219 33.22 -10.96 3.05
N ASP A 220 34.32 -10.27 2.74
CA ASP A 220 35.60 -10.52 3.33
C ASP A 220 35.30 -10.53 4.81
N LYS A 221 35.87 -11.52 5.50
CA LYS A 221 35.90 -11.51 6.96
C LYS A 221 36.09 -10.05 7.37
N PRO A 222 35.16 -9.45 8.13
CA PRO A 222 35.23 -8.02 8.39
C PRO A 222 36.65 -7.73 8.85
N ALA A 223 37.33 -6.84 8.13
CA ALA A 223 38.73 -6.61 8.40
C ALA A 223 38.87 -6.35 9.90
N SER A 224 39.75 -7.10 10.57
CA SER A 224 39.99 -6.91 12.00
C SER A 224 40.54 -5.51 12.30
N GLU A 225 40.80 -4.70 11.28
CA GLU A 225 41.23 -3.30 11.34
C GLU A 225 40.30 -2.45 10.47
N VAL A 226 39.64 -1.46 11.06
CA VAL A 226 38.68 -0.55 10.40
C VAL A 226 39.20 0.87 10.52
N ASP A 227 39.48 1.50 9.38
CA ASP A 227 39.91 2.90 9.32
C ASP A 227 38.72 3.85 9.35
N LEU A 228 38.75 4.80 10.28
CA LEU A 228 37.71 5.81 10.47
C LEU A 228 38.15 7.20 10.02
N HIS A 229 39.32 7.38 9.40
CA HIS A 229 39.68 8.68 8.84
C HIS A 229 38.68 9.10 7.75
N ILE A 230 38.23 10.36 7.79
CA ILE A 230 37.19 10.85 6.87
C ILE A 230 37.60 10.73 5.39
N GLU A 231 38.90 10.86 5.09
CA GLU A 231 39.49 10.69 3.76
C GLU A 231 39.30 9.28 3.18
N LYS A 232 39.05 8.28 4.04
CA LYS A 232 38.73 6.91 3.63
C LYS A 232 37.23 6.65 3.49
N LEU A 233 36.40 7.53 4.06
CA LEU A 233 34.95 7.38 4.10
C LEU A 233 34.24 8.25 3.05
N ARG A 234 34.87 9.35 2.64
CA ARG A 234 34.29 10.31 1.68
C ARG A 234 35.35 11.06 0.89
N ASP A 235 35.11 11.21 -0.41
CA ASP A 235 35.99 11.96 -1.31
C ASP A 235 35.78 13.49 -1.23
N ASP A 236 34.57 13.94 -0.84
CA ASP A 236 34.17 15.35 -0.73
C ASP A 236 34.37 15.93 0.69
N TYR A 237 35.23 15.32 1.50
CA TYR A 237 35.46 15.69 2.90
C TYR A 237 35.88 17.15 3.14
N GLN A 238 36.47 17.79 2.13
CA GLN A 238 36.93 19.18 2.19
C GLN A 238 35.79 20.21 2.35
N PHE A 239 34.54 19.82 2.03
CA PHE A 239 33.37 20.69 2.13
C PHE A 239 32.56 20.47 3.43
N LEU A 240 33.01 19.56 4.31
CA LEU A 240 32.26 19.17 5.49
C LEU A 240 32.66 19.94 6.74
N GLN A 241 31.69 20.26 7.57
CA GLN A 241 31.93 20.82 8.90
C GLN A 241 32.47 19.73 9.85
N SER A 242 33.24 20.13 10.87
CA SER A 242 33.83 19.20 11.85
C SER A 242 32.82 18.29 12.55
N SER A 243 31.60 18.80 12.80
CA SER A 243 30.49 18.02 13.38
C SER A 243 29.95 16.97 12.39
N GLU A 244 29.85 17.30 11.11
CA GLU A 244 29.38 16.39 10.07
C GLU A 244 30.39 15.28 9.82
N MET A 245 31.69 15.61 9.78
CA MET A 245 32.76 14.62 9.70
C MET A 245 32.68 13.63 10.86
N LEU A 246 32.54 14.11 12.10
CA LEU A 246 32.41 13.26 13.28
C LEU A 246 31.18 12.33 13.19
N ASN A 247 30.02 12.85 12.75
CA ASN A 247 28.81 12.06 12.61
C ASN A 247 28.97 10.93 11.58
N ILE A 248 29.63 11.20 10.45
CA ILE A 248 29.90 10.20 9.40
C ILE A 248 30.85 9.12 9.93
N GLN A 249 31.91 9.53 10.63
CA GLN A 249 32.89 8.62 11.24
C GLN A 249 32.22 7.73 12.31
N MET A 250 31.35 8.29 13.14
CA MET A 250 30.58 7.55 14.14
C MET A 250 29.57 6.58 13.51
N ALA A 251 28.87 6.99 12.45
CA ALA A 251 27.96 6.12 11.72
C ALA A 251 28.68 4.91 11.11
N HIS A 252 29.88 5.13 10.54
CA HIS A 252 30.72 4.05 10.01
C HIS A 252 31.21 3.12 11.12
N PHE A 253 31.64 3.69 12.26
CA PHE A 253 32.02 2.93 13.46
C PHE A 253 30.88 2.02 13.95
N HIS A 254 29.65 2.53 14.07
CA HIS A 254 28.49 1.74 14.49
C HIS A 254 28.23 0.57 13.53
N LYS A 255 28.19 0.85 12.23
CA LYS A 255 27.98 -0.17 11.20
C LYS A 255 29.04 -1.27 11.25
N ALA A 256 30.31 -0.90 11.43
CA ALA A 256 31.42 -1.84 11.52
C ALA A 256 31.41 -2.66 12.82
N LEU A 257 31.04 -2.04 13.95
CA LEU A 257 30.86 -2.74 15.23
C LEU A 257 29.71 -3.77 15.14
N ASP A 258 28.57 -3.40 14.56
CA ASP A 258 27.44 -4.30 14.35
C ASP A 258 27.81 -5.48 13.45
N ALA A 259 28.52 -5.22 12.34
CA ALA A 259 29.02 -6.27 11.47
C ALA A 259 29.95 -7.23 12.22
N ALA A 260 30.89 -6.71 13.02
CA ALA A 260 31.80 -7.53 13.82
C ALA A 260 31.08 -8.43 14.82
N ILE A 261 30.01 -7.93 15.45
CA ILE A 261 29.17 -8.68 16.39
C ILE A 261 28.38 -9.77 15.66
N VAL A 262 27.75 -9.43 14.53
CA VAL A 262 26.97 -10.40 13.72
C VAL A 262 27.87 -11.54 13.22
N HIS A 263 29.09 -11.22 12.82
CA HIS A 263 30.07 -12.20 12.34
C HIS A 263 30.88 -12.88 13.46
N GLN A 264 30.58 -12.61 14.74
CA GLN A 264 31.24 -13.21 15.91
C GLN A 264 32.78 -13.09 15.86
N LEU A 265 33.28 -11.92 15.46
CA LEU A 265 34.72 -11.67 15.49
C LEU A 265 35.22 -11.62 16.94
N PRO A 266 36.39 -12.22 17.26
CA PRO A 266 36.93 -12.17 18.61
C PRO A 266 37.35 -10.75 19.01
N ASP A 267 37.89 -9.98 18.05
CA ASP A 267 38.27 -8.60 18.25
C ASP A 267 38.29 -7.79 16.95
N VAL A 268 38.16 -6.46 17.08
CA VAL A 268 38.25 -5.48 15.99
C VAL A 268 39.00 -4.24 16.45
N VAL A 269 39.86 -3.69 15.59
CA VAL A 269 40.67 -2.50 15.82
C VAL A 269 40.09 -1.34 15.02
N PHE A 270 39.75 -0.24 15.67
CA PHE A 270 39.28 0.99 15.02
C PHE A 270 40.40 2.03 15.00
N ILE A 271 40.77 2.49 13.82
CA ILE A 271 41.81 3.50 13.60
C ILE A 271 41.14 4.87 13.50
N HIS A 272 41.29 5.70 14.53
CA HIS A 272 40.64 7.02 14.64
C HIS A 272 41.62 8.19 14.52
N GLY A 273 42.92 7.92 14.36
CA GLY A 273 43.97 8.93 14.25
C GLY A 273 44.39 9.53 15.60
N ALA A 274 45.51 10.24 15.61
CA ALA A 274 46.16 10.81 16.80
C ALA A 274 45.82 12.30 17.05
N GLY A 275 44.79 12.85 16.38
CA GLY A 275 44.42 14.27 16.45
C GLY A 275 43.93 14.73 17.84
N ASN A 276 42.96 15.66 17.88
CA ASN A 276 42.47 16.25 19.15
C ASN A 276 41.74 15.28 20.11
N GLY A 277 41.67 13.99 19.79
CA GLY A 277 41.10 12.96 20.66
C GLY A 277 39.56 12.92 20.72
N THR A 278 38.85 13.78 20.00
CA THR A 278 37.37 13.83 20.00
C THR A 278 36.74 12.52 19.55
N LEU A 279 37.18 11.96 18.42
CA LEU A 279 36.66 10.69 17.89
C LEU A 279 36.96 9.53 18.85
N ARG A 280 38.17 9.49 19.44
CA ARG A 280 38.54 8.51 20.46
C ARG A 280 37.60 8.54 21.66
N HIS A 281 37.30 9.74 22.16
CA HIS A 281 36.43 9.90 23.34
C HIS A 281 35.00 9.41 23.06
N GLU A 282 34.43 9.76 21.91
CA GLU A 282 33.09 9.28 21.54
C GLU A 282 33.06 7.76 21.29
N LEU A 283 34.10 7.18 20.67
CA LEU A 283 34.24 5.72 20.56
C LEU A 283 34.24 5.05 21.94
N HIS A 284 35.07 5.51 22.86
CA HIS A 284 35.20 4.94 24.22
C HIS A 284 33.89 5.05 25.01
N LYS A 285 33.15 6.14 24.83
CA LYS A 285 31.84 6.37 25.44
C LYS A 285 30.77 5.41 24.91
N VAL A 286 30.80 5.06 23.63
CA VAL A 286 29.90 4.03 23.07
C VAL A 286 30.33 2.63 23.54
N LEU A 287 31.61 2.30 23.42
CA LEU A 287 32.14 0.97 23.76
C LEU A 287 31.94 0.61 25.23
N SER A 288 32.13 1.56 26.15
CA SER A 288 31.92 1.34 27.59
C SER A 288 30.48 1.00 27.98
N LYS A 289 29.50 1.36 27.13
CA LYS A 289 28.07 1.09 27.38
C LYS A 289 27.54 -0.09 26.57
N HIS A 290 28.34 -0.66 25.66
CA HIS A 290 27.85 -1.64 24.71
C HIS A 290 27.78 -3.05 25.33
N PRO A 291 26.61 -3.72 25.36
CA PRO A 291 26.42 -4.98 26.10
C PRO A 291 27.23 -6.17 25.54
N LYS A 292 27.56 -6.12 24.24
CA LYS A 292 28.33 -7.15 23.53
C LYS A 292 29.85 -6.89 23.48
N VAL A 293 30.32 -5.79 24.05
CA VAL A 293 31.76 -5.52 24.19
C VAL A 293 32.23 -6.12 25.51
N GLN A 294 33.30 -6.92 25.48
CA GLN A 294 33.91 -7.50 26.67
C GLN A 294 34.86 -6.48 27.31
N THR A 295 35.77 -5.92 26.52
CA THR A 295 36.72 -4.89 26.95
C THR A 295 37.27 -4.15 25.72
N PHE A 296 37.86 -2.98 25.92
CA PHE A 296 38.57 -2.24 24.87
C PHE A 296 39.86 -1.63 25.45
N MET A 297 40.89 -1.53 24.61
CA MET A 297 42.21 -1.01 24.97
C MET A 297 42.83 -0.28 23.78
N ASP A 298 43.81 0.58 23.99
CA ASP A 298 44.55 1.17 22.88
C ASP A 298 45.27 0.06 22.08
N ALA A 299 45.24 0.13 20.76
CA ALA A 299 45.84 -0.88 19.89
C ALA A 299 47.38 -0.80 19.91
N ARG A 300 48.06 -1.80 19.31
CA ARG A 300 49.54 -1.94 19.36
C ARG A 300 50.25 -0.64 19.00
N LYS A 301 50.96 -0.06 19.99
CA LYS A 301 51.64 1.23 19.89
C LYS A 301 52.72 1.26 18.81
N GLU A 302 53.36 0.13 18.50
CA GLU A 302 54.38 0.03 17.44
C GLU A 302 53.81 0.19 16.02
N LYS A 303 52.54 -0.16 15.79
CA LYS A 303 51.91 -0.16 14.45
C LYS A 303 51.03 1.08 14.20
N PHE A 304 50.37 1.60 15.25
CA PHE A 304 49.36 2.67 15.11
C PHE A 304 49.58 3.87 16.05
N GLY A 305 50.67 3.90 16.81
CA GLY A 305 50.87 4.92 17.86
C GLY A 305 49.72 4.92 18.88
N TYR A 306 49.17 6.11 19.17
CA TYR A 306 47.99 6.29 20.02
C TYR A 306 46.68 6.43 19.22
N GLY A 307 46.70 6.16 17.92
CA GLY A 307 45.63 6.48 16.99
C GLY A 307 44.61 5.38 16.72
N ALA A 308 44.60 4.30 17.52
CA ALA A 308 43.69 3.18 17.31
C ALA A 308 43.24 2.52 18.62
N THR A 309 42.01 2.02 18.64
CA THR A 309 41.39 1.33 19.78
C THR A 309 41.04 -0.10 19.38
N LYS A 310 41.58 -1.09 20.09
CA LYS A 310 41.22 -2.51 19.97
C LYS A 310 40.02 -2.82 20.86
N VAL A 311 39.00 -3.44 20.29
CA VAL A 311 37.75 -3.84 20.94
C VAL A 311 37.64 -5.35 20.95
N ILE A 312 37.47 -5.95 22.12
CA ILE A 312 37.28 -7.38 22.30
C ILE A 312 35.78 -7.62 22.50
N LEU A 313 35.19 -8.48 21.67
CA LEU A 313 33.76 -8.79 21.68
C LEU A 313 33.49 -10.06 22.50
N LYS A 314 32.25 -10.19 23.00
CA LYS A 314 31.80 -11.35 23.78
C LYS A 314 31.35 -12.52 22.91
#